data_AF-A0A428RWE0-F1
#
_entry.id   AF-A0A428RWE0-F1
#
_cell.length_a   1.000
_cell.length_b   1.000
_cell.length_c   1.000
_cell.angle_alpha   90.00
_cell.angle_beta   90.00
_cell.angle_gamma   90.00
#
_symmetry.space_group_name_H-M   'P 1'
#
loop_
_entity.id
_entity.type
_entity.pdbx_description
1 polymer ?
#
loop_
_entity_poly.entity_id
_entity_poly.type
_entity_poly.pdbx_seq_one_letter_code
_entity_poly.pdbx_strand_id
1 'polypeptide(L)'
;MRFRVSFFVVLLLCKSIAAADSTTCSATKRCEQGCCNKSGNCGFGPNYCGKSVCRSDCDRKSECNPGFGSSWAKKDKCPLNVCCSKHGYCGTTKDFCGSKTVKRPSCEKGGEMERVVGYFEGWARDRPCEVFWPEQIPIGLYTHINFAFGNINPKTFALEANTLEDKVMYERLMFLKKKDKRLKIYLAIGGWTFNDPGPTANVFSDLAASKDNQEKFFNSLQSFMAKHKFDGLDLDWEYPVDDKRGGKEDDYYNFPKFMQKLKKLMDSGDKGLTITLPASYWYLQYFDIKKLASIFPVVRSSLEPN
;
A
#
# COMPACT_ATOMS: atom_id res chain seq x y z
N MET A 1 10.22 68.66 -28.74
CA MET A 1 10.42 68.68 -27.26
C MET A 1 10.77 67.26 -26.83
N ARG A 2 12.00 67.03 -26.34
CA ARG A 2 12.52 65.71 -25.95
C ARG A 2 11.83 65.25 -24.65
N PHE A 3 11.22 64.07 -24.62
CA PHE A 3 10.85 63.41 -23.37
C PHE A 3 11.56 62.06 -23.24
N ARG A 4 12.35 61.94 -22.18
CA ARG A 4 13.19 60.80 -21.82
C ARG A 4 12.31 59.66 -21.30
N VAL A 5 12.56 58.45 -21.79
CA VAL A 5 12.05 57.21 -21.20
C VAL A 5 12.94 56.88 -19.99
N SER A 6 12.38 56.95 -18.78
CA SER A 6 13.06 56.46 -17.57
C SER A 6 12.84 54.96 -17.43
N PHE A 7 13.91 54.17 -17.55
CA PHE A 7 13.94 52.77 -17.17
C PHE A 7 13.94 52.66 -15.63
N PHE A 8 12.84 52.21 -15.04
CA PHE A 8 12.82 51.75 -13.66
C PHE A 8 13.30 50.30 -13.61
N VAL A 9 14.54 50.08 -13.20
CA VAL A 9 15.04 48.74 -12.84
C VAL A 9 14.56 48.46 -11.42
N VAL A 10 13.51 47.66 -11.29
CA VAL A 10 13.11 47.08 -10.00
C VAL A 10 14.08 45.94 -9.69
N LEU A 11 15.04 46.20 -8.79
CA LEU A 11 15.86 45.15 -8.19
C LEU A 11 14.96 44.28 -7.30
N LEU A 12 14.52 43.13 -7.82
CA LEU A 12 14.02 42.04 -6.99
C LEU A 12 15.20 41.49 -6.17
N LEU A 13 15.31 41.94 -4.92
CA LEU A 13 16.10 41.28 -3.89
C LEU A 13 15.48 39.90 -3.64
N CYS A 14 16.00 38.90 -4.34
CA CYS A 14 15.81 37.49 -3.99
C CYS A 14 16.45 37.29 -2.62
N LYS A 15 15.66 37.43 -1.54
CA LYS A 15 16.02 36.86 -0.25
C LYS A 15 16.02 35.35 -0.43
N SER A 16 17.19 34.78 -0.68
CA SER A 16 17.45 33.36 -0.50
C SER A 16 17.10 33.02 0.94
N ILE A 17 15.90 32.50 1.18
CA ILE A 17 15.59 31.81 2.42
C ILE A 17 16.49 30.57 2.39
N ALA A 18 17.61 30.63 3.11
CA ALA A 18 18.42 29.46 3.38
C ALA A 18 17.49 28.40 4.00
N ALA A 19 17.37 27.25 3.35
CA ALA A 19 16.75 26.09 3.95
C ALA A 19 17.44 25.86 5.30
N ALA A 20 16.70 25.97 6.40
CA ALA A 20 17.26 25.70 7.72
C ALA A 20 17.72 24.23 7.74
N ASP A 21 19.01 24.03 7.96
CA ASP A 21 19.65 22.70 8.03
C ASP A 21 18.85 21.76 8.95
N SER A 22 18.21 20.75 8.36
CA SER A 22 17.52 19.64 9.07
C SER A 22 18.51 18.68 9.76
N THR A 23 19.81 18.96 9.62
CA THR A 23 20.94 18.17 10.13
C THR A 23 21.46 18.67 11.48
N THR A 24 21.02 19.85 11.94
CA THR A 24 21.50 20.50 13.17
C THR A 24 20.46 20.50 14.29
N CYS A 25 20.91 20.40 15.53
CA CYS A 25 20.06 20.28 16.72
C CYS A 25 20.66 20.97 17.95
N SER A 26 19.84 21.08 19.00
CA SER A 26 20.25 21.60 20.30
C SER A 26 19.47 20.86 21.41
N ALA A 27 19.57 21.33 22.66
CA ALA A 27 18.73 20.80 23.73
C ALA A 27 17.23 21.04 23.48
N THR A 28 16.88 22.08 22.74
CA THR A 28 15.49 22.51 22.51
C THR A 28 15.04 22.32 21.06
N LYS A 29 15.97 22.37 20.09
CA LYS A 29 15.71 22.01 18.69
C LYS A 29 15.98 20.52 18.49
N ARG A 30 14.92 19.72 18.40
CA ARG A 30 15.01 18.27 18.18
C ARG A 30 15.41 17.94 16.74
N CYS A 31 16.04 16.78 16.59
CA CYS A 31 16.26 16.19 15.27
C CYS A 31 14.94 15.67 14.71
N GLU A 32 14.75 15.87 13.40
CA GLU A 32 13.66 15.23 12.66
C GLU A 32 13.82 13.70 12.72
N GLN A 33 15.04 13.22 12.46
CA GLN A 33 15.44 11.82 12.58
C GLN A 33 16.75 11.67 13.35
N GLY A 34 16.88 10.59 14.13
CA GLY A 34 18.09 10.32 14.91
C GLY A 34 18.23 11.13 16.19
N CYS A 35 19.33 10.89 16.89
CA CYS A 35 19.69 11.52 18.15
C CYS A 35 20.44 12.82 17.91
N CYS A 36 20.29 13.77 18.82
CA CYS A 36 21.11 14.98 18.83
C CYS A 36 22.38 14.74 19.65
N ASN A 37 23.55 14.93 19.05
CA ASN A 37 24.82 14.86 19.78
C ASN A 37 25.21 16.20 20.40
N LYS A 38 26.19 16.20 21.31
CA LYS A 38 26.67 17.41 22.01
C LYS A 38 27.28 18.47 21.06
N SER A 39 27.72 18.07 19.87
CA SER A 39 28.21 18.98 18.82
C SER A 39 27.09 19.64 18.02
N GLY A 40 25.82 19.33 18.31
CA GLY A 40 24.67 19.92 17.65
C GLY A 40 24.34 19.29 16.30
N ASN A 41 24.72 18.04 16.07
CA ASN A 41 24.44 17.30 14.84
C ASN A 41 23.47 16.14 15.07
N CYS A 42 22.61 15.89 14.08
CA CYS A 42 21.66 14.80 14.06
C CYS A 42 22.24 13.55 13.39
N GLY A 43 21.95 12.38 13.95
CA GLY A 43 22.34 11.10 13.35
C GLY A 43 22.04 9.90 14.23
N PHE A 44 22.44 8.71 13.77
CA PHE A 44 22.24 7.45 14.47
C PHE A 44 23.56 6.78 14.85
N GLY A 45 23.48 5.79 15.74
CA GLY A 45 24.64 5.01 16.16
C GLY A 45 25.37 5.61 17.35
N PRO A 46 26.46 4.98 17.80
CA PRO A 46 27.13 5.31 19.04
C PRO A 46 27.67 6.75 19.09
N ASN A 47 28.06 7.32 17.95
CA ASN A 47 28.60 8.68 17.86
C ASN A 47 27.55 9.78 18.05
N TYR A 48 26.26 9.42 18.00
CA TYR A 48 25.16 10.36 18.15
C TYR A 48 24.29 10.04 19.36
N CYS A 49 24.00 8.75 19.57
CA CYS A 49 23.08 8.25 20.59
C CYS A 49 23.79 7.70 21.84
N GLY A 50 25.13 7.61 21.83
CA GLY A 50 25.92 7.12 22.97
C GLY A 50 25.70 7.95 24.23
N LYS A 51 25.63 7.31 25.41
CA LYS A 51 25.33 7.96 26.69
C LYS A 51 26.21 9.19 27.00
N SER A 52 27.49 9.15 26.61
CA SER A 52 28.44 10.25 26.85
C SER A 52 28.39 11.36 25.80
N VAL A 53 27.83 11.12 24.62
CA VAL A 53 27.85 12.04 23.47
C VAL A 53 26.48 12.59 23.11
N CYS A 54 25.41 11.90 23.48
CA CYS A 54 24.05 12.31 23.19
C CYS A 54 23.57 13.43 24.12
N ARG A 55 22.72 14.30 23.56
CA ARG A 55 22.11 15.45 24.23
C ARG A 55 20.59 15.35 24.29
N SER A 56 19.94 14.87 23.23
CA SER A 56 18.48 14.63 23.19
C SER A 56 18.13 13.45 22.28
N ASP A 57 16.96 12.85 22.51
CA ASP A 57 16.40 11.75 21.70
C ASP A 57 17.31 10.49 21.65
N CYS A 58 18.03 10.22 22.75
CA CYS A 58 19.14 9.25 22.80
C CYS A 58 18.74 7.78 22.67
N ASP A 59 17.45 7.48 22.77
CA ASP A 59 16.86 6.15 22.60
C ASP A 59 16.51 5.83 21.15
N ARG A 60 16.61 6.80 20.23
CA ARG A 60 16.32 6.57 18.81
C ARG A 60 17.34 5.63 18.18
N LYS A 61 16.82 4.71 17.37
CA LYS A 61 17.59 3.70 16.64
C LYS A 61 17.45 3.89 15.15
N SER A 62 18.51 3.57 14.41
CA SER A 62 18.48 3.55 12.95
C SER A 62 17.53 2.46 12.43
N GLU A 63 17.09 2.57 11.18
CA GLU A 63 16.21 1.57 10.57
C GLU A 63 16.92 0.21 10.42
N CYS A 64 18.18 0.27 9.98
CA CYS A 64 19.03 -0.88 9.77
C CYS A 64 20.39 -0.72 10.46
N ASN A 65 21.14 -1.81 10.57
CA ASN A 65 22.46 -1.85 11.19
C ASN A 65 23.57 -1.79 10.12
N PRO A 66 24.24 -0.64 9.91
CA PRO A 66 25.37 -0.54 8.99
C PRO A 66 26.70 -1.00 9.61
N GLY A 67 26.66 -1.63 10.80
CA GLY A 67 27.83 -1.93 11.62
C GLY A 67 27.89 -1.11 12.92
N PHE A 68 26.81 -0.40 13.29
CA PHE A 68 26.73 0.29 14.57
C PHE A 68 26.61 -0.67 15.76
N GLY A 69 26.08 -1.87 15.52
CA GLY A 69 25.71 -2.84 16.55
C GLY A 69 24.21 -2.88 16.79
N SER A 70 23.68 -4.05 17.13
CA SER A 70 22.23 -4.32 17.23
C SER A 70 21.50 -3.45 18.27
N SER A 71 22.21 -2.95 19.29
CA SER A 71 21.65 -2.01 20.27
C SER A 71 21.23 -0.68 19.65
N TRP A 72 21.79 -0.30 18.50
CA TRP A 72 21.62 1.02 17.87
C TRP A 72 20.72 1.02 16.64
N ALA A 73 20.23 -0.15 16.22
CA ALA A 73 19.36 -0.31 15.06
C ALA A 73 18.07 -1.04 15.44
N LYS A 74 16.97 -0.74 14.74
CA LYS A 74 15.69 -1.44 14.90
C LYS A 74 15.77 -2.86 14.32
N LYS A 75 16.45 -3.02 13.19
CA LYS A 75 16.66 -4.30 12.50
C LYS A 75 18.12 -4.41 12.07
N ASP A 76 18.64 -5.63 12.01
CA ASP A 76 19.99 -5.84 11.47
C ASP A 76 20.04 -5.63 9.95
N LYS A 77 18.96 -5.97 9.24
CA LYS A 77 18.84 -5.81 7.79
C LYS A 77 17.56 -5.07 7.44
N CYS A 78 17.57 -4.37 6.32
CA CYS A 78 16.39 -3.71 5.80
C CYS A 78 15.31 -4.71 5.37
N PRO A 79 14.02 -4.40 5.60
CA PRO A 79 12.90 -5.09 4.97
C PRO A 79 13.03 -5.18 3.44
N LEU A 80 12.31 -6.13 2.84
CA LEU A 80 12.29 -6.35 1.39
C LEU A 80 13.66 -6.58 0.74
N ASN A 81 14.69 -6.92 1.54
CA ASN A 81 16.07 -7.09 1.11
C ASN A 81 16.67 -5.87 0.39
N VAL A 82 16.22 -4.66 0.72
CA VAL A 82 16.88 -3.44 0.22
C VAL A 82 18.19 -3.18 0.98
N CYS A 83 18.94 -2.17 0.55
CA CYS A 83 20.27 -1.91 1.11
C CYS A 83 20.20 -1.03 2.36
N CYS A 84 21.13 -1.27 3.29
CA CYS A 84 21.36 -0.40 4.43
C CYS A 84 22.47 0.60 4.10
N SER A 85 22.16 1.90 4.16
CA SER A 85 23.15 2.95 3.96
C SER A 85 24.11 3.03 5.15
N LYS A 86 25.28 3.64 4.96
CA LYS A 86 26.27 3.89 6.04
C LYS A 86 25.71 4.71 7.22
N HIS A 87 24.58 5.39 7.03
CA HIS A 87 23.91 6.20 8.04
C HIS A 87 22.75 5.47 8.74
N GLY A 88 22.49 4.21 8.36
CA GLY A 88 21.47 3.37 8.99
C GLY A 88 20.06 3.54 8.44
N TYR A 89 19.92 4.02 7.20
CA TYR A 89 18.65 4.11 6.49
C TYR A 89 18.50 3.01 5.44
N CYS A 90 17.26 2.61 5.15
CA CYS A 90 16.96 1.62 4.14
C CYS A 90 16.58 2.24 2.79
N GLY A 91 17.10 1.69 1.69
CA GLY A 91 16.79 2.18 0.36
C GLY A 91 17.40 1.37 -0.77
N THR A 92 17.05 1.75 -2.01
CA THR A 92 17.40 1.00 -3.24
C THR A 92 18.31 1.78 -4.19
N THR A 93 18.59 3.05 -3.92
CA THR A 93 19.44 3.88 -4.78
C THR A 93 20.92 3.63 -4.51
N LYS A 94 21.79 4.19 -5.35
CA LYS A 94 23.25 4.10 -5.22
C LYS A 94 23.75 4.58 -3.85
N ASP A 95 23.10 5.56 -3.24
CA ASP A 95 23.51 6.09 -1.93
C ASP A 95 23.33 5.08 -0.78
N PHE A 96 22.42 4.10 -0.98
CA PHE A 96 22.17 3.02 -0.03
C PHE A 96 22.92 1.74 -0.42
N CYS A 97 22.96 1.43 -1.72
CA CYS A 97 23.47 0.16 -2.24
C CYS A 97 24.94 0.19 -2.70
N GLY A 98 25.53 1.38 -2.90
CA GLY A 98 26.83 1.52 -3.53
C GLY A 98 26.85 0.91 -4.93
N SER A 99 27.73 -0.06 -5.16
CA SER A 99 27.83 -0.81 -6.43
C SER A 99 26.92 -2.03 -6.49
N LYS A 100 26.18 -2.36 -5.42
CA LYS A 100 25.27 -3.52 -5.43
C LYS A 100 24.08 -3.23 -6.34
N THR A 101 23.91 -4.06 -7.36
CA THR A 101 22.76 -4.00 -8.27
C THR A 101 21.88 -5.23 -8.06
N VAL A 102 20.57 -5.03 -8.02
CA VAL A 102 19.59 -6.12 -8.06
C VAL A 102 19.21 -6.42 -9.51
N LYS A 103 19.21 -7.71 -9.89
CA LYS A 103 18.65 -8.13 -11.18
C LYS A 103 17.13 -7.97 -11.08
N ARG A 104 16.59 -6.92 -11.70
CA ARG A 104 15.14 -6.73 -11.79
C ARG A 104 14.58 -7.83 -12.71
N PRO A 105 13.55 -8.56 -12.27
CA PRO A 105 12.78 -9.39 -13.18
C PRO A 105 12.26 -8.51 -14.32
N SER A 106 12.43 -8.97 -15.55
CA SER A 106 11.87 -8.35 -16.75
C SER A 106 11.04 -9.39 -17.46
N CYS A 107 9.83 -9.04 -17.87
CA CYS A 107 9.04 -9.88 -18.75
C CYS A 107 9.67 -9.90 -20.16
N GLU A 108 9.53 -11.00 -20.87
CA GLU A 108 9.93 -11.06 -22.29
C GLU A 108 9.08 -10.09 -23.11
N LYS A 109 9.71 -9.41 -24.07
CA LYS A 109 9.02 -8.51 -24.99
C LYS A 109 8.23 -9.36 -25.99
N GLY A 110 6.91 -9.20 -26.04
CA GLY A 110 6.06 -9.82 -27.07
C GLY A 110 4.96 -10.77 -26.58
N GLY A 111 4.80 -10.97 -25.27
CA GLY A 111 3.64 -11.69 -24.74
C GLY A 111 2.34 -10.89 -24.89
N GLU A 112 1.24 -11.56 -25.19
CA GLU A 112 -0.10 -10.96 -25.12
C GLU A 112 -0.40 -10.55 -23.66
N MET A 113 -1.04 -9.39 -23.46
CA MET A 113 -1.51 -9.02 -22.12
C MET A 113 -2.68 -9.92 -21.72
N GLU A 114 -2.39 -10.98 -20.97
CA GLU A 114 -3.40 -11.94 -20.50
C GLU A 114 -4.47 -11.30 -19.60
N ARG A 115 -4.10 -10.23 -18.89
CA ARG A 115 -4.99 -9.53 -17.96
C ARG A 115 -4.93 -8.02 -18.15
N VAL A 116 -6.09 -7.42 -18.33
CA VAL A 116 -6.31 -5.97 -18.25
C VAL A 116 -7.37 -5.75 -17.19
N VAL A 117 -6.96 -5.21 -16.04
CA VAL A 117 -7.78 -5.04 -14.85
C VAL A 117 -8.10 -3.56 -14.66
N GLY A 118 -9.39 -3.23 -14.59
CA GLY A 118 -9.85 -1.86 -14.32
C GLY A 118 -10.59 -1.77 -12.99
N TYR A 119 -10.44 -0.65 -12.28
CA TYR A 119 -11.30 -0.35 -11.12
C TYR A 119 -12.47 0.50 -11.57
N PHE A 120 -13.68 0.08 -11.19
CA PHE A 120 -14.89 0.88 -11.36
C PHE A 120 -15.26 1.48 -10.00
N GLU A 121 -15.09 2.80 -9.88
CA GLU A 121 -15.47 3.56 -8.69
C GLU A 121 -17.01 3.64 -8.59
N GLY A 122 -17.59 3.05 -7.55
CA GLY A 122 -19.04 3.04 -7.33
C GLY A 122 -19.65 4.44 -7.23
N TRP A 123 -18.88 5.40 -6.72
CA TRP A 123 -19.24 6.82 -6.59
C TRP A 123 -19.04 7.63 -7.88
N ALA A 124 -18.56 7.02 -8.99
CA ALA A 124 -18.40 7.74 -10.25
C ALA A 124 -19.72 8.30 -10.80
N ARG A 125 -20.85 7.72 -10.38
CA ARG A 125 -22.21 8.20 -10.66
C ARG A 125 -22.53 9.56 -10.03
N ASP A 126 -21.86 9.89 -8.94
CA ASP A 126 -22.13 11.09 -8.11
C ASP A 126 -21.20 12.25 -8.48
N ARG A 127 -20.36 12.09 -9.50
CA ARG A 127 -19.45 13.14 -9.97
C ARG A 127 -20.25 14.33 -10.54
N PRO A 128 -19.78 15.59 -10.32
CA PRO A 128 -20.46 16.77 -10.85
C PRO A 128 -20.40 16.88 -12.38
N CYS A 129 -19.41 16.24 -13.01
CA CYS A 129 -19.24 16.14 -14.45
C CYS A 129 -18.52 14.82 -14.78
N GLU A 130 -18.51 14.42 -16.07
CA GLU A 130 -17.91 13.15 -16.50
C GLU A 130 -18.40 11.95 -15.68
N VAL A 131 -19.71 11.95 -15.42
CA VAL A 131 -20.42 10.83 -14.79
C VAL A 131 -20.17 9.59 -15.62
N PHE A 132 -19.71 8.52 -14.97
CA PHE A 132 -19.27 7.31 -15.65
C PHE A 132 -20.07 6.11 -15.19
N TRP A 133 -20.92 5.60 -16.08
CA TRP A 133 -21.79 4.45 -15.87
C TRP A 133 -21.15 3.15 -16.37
N PRO A 134 -21.56 1.98 -15.85
CA PRO A 134 -21.06 0.68 -16.30
C PRO A 134 -21.13 0.49 -17.84
N GLU A 135 -22.19 0.95 -18.49
CA GLU A 135 -22.42 0.78 -19.93
C GLU A 135 -21.45 1.60 -20.80
N GLN A 136 -20.73 2.57 -20.22
CA GLN A 136 -19.70 3.35 -20.91
C GLN A 136 -18.34 2.61 -20.93
N ILE A 137 -18.20 1.50 -20.22
CA ILE A 137 -16.99 0.68 -20.27
C ILE A 137 -16.86 0.03 -21.65
N PRO A 138 -15.75 0.24 -22.38
CA PRO A 138 -15.54 -0.37 -23.68
C PRO A 138 -15.54 -1.90 -23.58
N ILE A 139 -16.41 -2.55 -24.36
CA ILE A 139 -16.55 -4.00 -24.39
C ILE A 139 -15.28 -4.62 -25.01
N GLY A 140 -14.75 -5.68 -24.38
CA GLY A 140 -13.57 -6.41 -24.86
C GLY A 140 -12.22 -5.79 -24.50
N LEU A 141 -12.19 -4.60 -23.88
CA LEU A 141 -10.94 -3.96 -23.46
C LEU A 141 -10.40 -4.53 -22.13
N TYR A 142 -11.30 -4.72 -21.16
CA TYR A 142 -10.95 -5.25 -19.84
C TYR A 142 -11.24 -6.74 -19.78
N THR A 143 -10.31 -7.52 -19.21
CA THR A 143 -10.58 -8.91 -18.85
C THR A 143 -11.19 -9.02 -17.45
N HIS A 144 -10.84 -8.08 -16.56
CA HIS A 144 -11.37 -8.00 -15.21
C HIS A 144 -11.79 -6.56 -14.87
N ILE A 145 -12.89 -6.43 -14.14
CA ILE A 145 -13.31 -5.18 -13.50
C ILE A 145 -13.45 -5.41 -12.01
N ASN A 146 -12.76 -4.62 -11.20
CA ASN A 146 -12.91 -4.58 -9.75
C ASN A 146 -13.89 -3.46 -9.40
N PHE A 147 -15.07 -3.79 -8.88
CA PHE A 147 -15.96 -2.78 -8.31
C PHE A 147 -15.38 -2.28 -7.00
N ALA A 148 -15.09 -0.99 -6.93
CA ALA A 148 -14.60 -0.30 -5.74
C ALA A 148 -15.75 0.51 -5.09
N PHE A 149 -16.17 0.23 -3.86
CA PHE A 149 -15.73 -0.84 -2.97
C PHE A 149 -16.94 -1.50 -2.29
N GLY A 150 -16.75 -2.70 -1.76
CA GLY A 150 -17.58 -3.30 -0.71
C GLY A 150 -17.07 -2.92 0.68
N ASN A 151 -17.89 -3.18 1.70
CA ASN A 151 -17.61 -2.82 3.10
C ASN A 151 -17.57 -4.04 4.01
N ILE A 152 -16.82 -3.96 5.11
CA ILE A 152 -16.92 -4.91 6.21
C ILE A 152 -17.45 -4.16 7.42
N ASN A 153 -18.59 -4.63 7.95
CA ASN A 153 -19.19 -4.02 9.11
C ASN A 153 -18.25 -4.15 10.33
N PRO A 154 -17.87 -3.05 11.01
CA PRO A 154 -16.84 -3.08 12.05
C PRO A 154 -17.26 -3.81 13.33
N LYS A 155 -18.55 -4.10 13.50
CA LYS A 155 -19.08 -4.79 14.69
C LYS A 155 -19.34 -6.26 14.42
N THR A 156 -19.94 -6.56 13.27
CA THR A 156 -20.35 -7.93 12.93
C THR A 156 -19.33 -8.67 12.07
N PHE A 157 -18.36 -7.97 11.48
CA PHE A 157 -17.42 -8.48 10.48
C PHE A 157 -18.09 -9.08 9.24
N ALA A 158 -19.37 -8.76 9.02
CA ALA A 158 -20.09 -9.19 7.83
C ALA A 158 -19.73 -8.30 6.62
N LEU A 159 -19.57 -8.91 5.45
CA LEU A 159 -19.50 -8.19 4.17
C LEU A 159 -20.86 -7.58 3.82
N GLU A 160 -20.85 -6.31 3.46
CA GLU A 160 -22.04 -5.57 3.02
C GLU A 160 -21.71 -4.62 1.85
N ALA A 161 -22.75 -4.18 1.14
CA ALA A 161 -22.60 -3.09 0.16
C ALA A 161 -22.51 -1.75 0.91
N ASN A 162 -21.76 -0.79 0.38
CA ASN A 162 -21.68 0.54 0.98
C ASN A 162 -23.03 1.26 0.92
N THR A 163 -23.71 1.20 -0.24
CA THR A 163 -25.07 1.77 -0.39
C THR A 163 -26.04 0.83 -1.11
N LEU A 164 -27.32 1.21 -1.18
CA LEU A 164 -28.31 0.50 -1.99
C LEU A 164 -28.08 0.70 -3.48
N GLU A 165 -27.62 1.87 -3.88
CA GLU A 165 -27.32 2.24 -5.25
C GLU A 165 -26.12 1.45 -5.80
N ASP A 166 -25.16 1.07 -4.94
CA ASP A 166 -24.08 0.17 -5.34
C ASP A 166 -24.61 -1.20 -5.78
N LYS A 167 -25.67 -1.70 -5.15
CA LYS A 167 -26.30 -2.96 -5.56
C LYS A 167 -26.86 -2.86 -6.98
N VAL A 168 -27.41 -1.70 -7.34
CA VAL A 168 -27.86 -1.41 -8.72
C VAL A 168 -26.66 -1.39 -9.67
N MET A 169 -25.52 -0.81 -9.26
CA MET A 169 -24.30 -0.82 -10.08
C MET A 169 -23.73 -2.23 -10.27
N TYR A 170 -23.79 -3.10 -9.26
CA TYR A 170 -23.38 -4.50 -9.39
C TYR A 170 -24.17 -5.18 -10.52
N GLU A 171 -25.49 -5.05 -10.51
CA GLU A 171 -26.36 -5.66 -11.52
C GLU A 171 -26.04 -5.15 -12.94
N ARG A 172 -25.81 -3.84 -13.07
CA ARG A 172 -25.46 -3.20 -14.35
C ARG A 172 -24.10 -3.67 -14.87
N LEU A 173 -23.10 -3.78 -14.00
CA LEU A 173 -21.80 -4.37 -14.34
C LEU A 173 -21.95 -5.83 -14.77
N MET A 174 -22.70 -6.64 -14.02
CA MET A 174 -22.96 -8.05 -14.39
C MET A 174 -23.65 -8.18 -15.74
N PHE A 175 -24.47 -7.20 -16.15
CA PHE A 175 -25.11 -7.20 -17.45
C PHE A 175 -24.09 -7.06 -18.61
N LEU A 176 -22.95 -6.42 -18.40
CA LEU A 176 -21.89 -6.33 -19.42
C LEU A 176 -21.39 -7.72 -19.86
N LYS A 177 -21.44 -8.71 -18.96
CA LYS A 177 -21.09 -10.11 -19.25
C LYS A 177 -22.01 -10.77 -20.28
N LYS A 178 -23.15 -10.15 -20.61
CA LYS A 178 -23.99 -10.59 -21.74
C LYS A 178 -23.33 -10.32 -23.09
N LYS A 179 -22.59 -9.22 -23.20
CA LYS A 179 -21.87 -8.80 -24.42
C LYS A 179 -20.43 -9.32 -24.44
N ASP A 180 -19.78 -9.43 -23.29
CA ASP A 180 -18.46 -10.05 -23.16
C ASP A 180 -18.50 -11.23 -22.18
N LYS A 181 -18.57 -12.45 -22.72
CA LYS A 181 -18.65 -13.67 -21.91
C LYS A 181 -17.35 -13.99 -21.15
N ARG A 182 -16.23 -13.36 -21.52
CA ARG A 182 -14.92 -13.59 -20.90
C ARG A 182 -14.68 -12.65 -19.72
N LEU A 183 -15.39 -11.52 -19.67
CA LEU A 183 -15.27 -10.53 -18.61
C LEU A 183 -15.54 -11.14 -17.23
N LYS A 184 -14.60 -10.92 -16.31
CA LYS A 184 -14.72 -11.24 -14.89
C LYS A 184 -14.96 -9.98 -14.07
N ILE A 185 -15.84 -10.05 -13.10
CA ILE A 185 -16.19 -8.90 -12.26
C ILE A 185 -15.97 -9.27 -10.81
N TYR A 186 -15.03 -8.58 -10.17
CA TYR A 186 -14.64 -8.82 -8.79
C TYR A 186 -15.16 -7.68 -7.91
N LEU A 187 -15.39 -7.98 -6.64
CA LEU A 187 -15.64 -6.95 -5.62
C LEU A 187 -14.30 -6.59 -4.97
N ALA A 188 -13.89 -5.33 -5.00
CA ALA A 188 -12.80 -4.85 -4.16
C ALA A 188 -13.34 -4.45 -2.79
N ILE A 189 -12.67 -4.84 -1.71
CA ILE A 189 -13.01 -4.43 -0.34
C ILE A 189 -11.82 -3.70 0.26
N GLY A 190 -12.08 -2.56 0.91
CA GLY A 190 -11.07 -1.75 1.58
C GLY A 190 -10.90 -0.40 0.90
N GLY A 191 -9.69 -0.12 0.43
CA GLY A 191 -9.31 1.15 -0.17
C GLY A 191 -8.98 2.24 0.86
N TRP A 192 -8.52 3.38 0.37
CA TRP A 192 -7.90 4.39 1.23
C TRP A 192 -8.79 4.85 2.40
N THR A 193 -10.02 5.28 2.14
CA THR A 193 -10.89 5.83 3.20
C THR A 193 -11.35 4.78 4.22
N PHE A 194 -11.44 3.50 3.84
CA PHE A 194 -11.81 2.43 4.77
C PHE A 194 -10.79 2.28 5.91
N ASN A 195 -9.54 2.61 5.66
CA ASN A 195 -8.43 2.52 6.60
C ASN A 195 -8.07 3.88 7.24
N ASP A 196 -8.83 4.95 6.96
CA ASP A 196 -8.67 6.23 7.67
C ASP A 196 -9.07 6.08 9.15
N PRO A 197 -8.53 6.92 10.06
CA PRO A 197 -8.95 6.92 11.46
C PRO A 197 -10.47 7.03 11.60
N GLY A 198 -11.08 6.02 12.21
CA GLY A 198 -12.53 5.91 12.28
C GLY A 198 -13.00 4.50 12.64
N PRO A 199 -14.32 4.23 12.55
CA PRO A 199 -14.91 2.96 12.97
C PRO A 199 -14.36 1.72 12.24
N THR A 200 -13.85 1.90 11.02
CA THR A 200 -13.37 0.80 10.16
C THR A 200 -11.86 0.59 10.22
N ALA A 201 -11.10 1.52 10.81
CA ALA A 201 -9.63 1.53 10.75
C ALA A 201 -8.98 0.20 11.15
N ASN A 202 -9.46 -0.43 12.23
CA ASN A 202 -8.89 -1.67 12.76
C ASN A 202 -9.50 -2.95 12.16
N VAL A 203 -10.50 -2.84 11.27
CA VAL A 203 -11.31 -4.00 10.86
C VAL A 203 -10.48 -5.08 10.19
N PHE A 204 -9.55 -4.72 9.30
CA PHE A 204 -8.69 -5.73 8.69
C PHE A 204 -7.73 -6.38 9.68
N SER A 205 -7.14 -5.61 10.61
CA SER A 205 -6.26 -6.15 11.66
C SER A 205 -7.01 -7.12 12.57
N ASP A 206 -8.19 -6.72 13.05
CA ASP A 206 -9.03 -7.54 13.93
C ASP A 206 -9.62 -8.76 13.21
N LEU A 207 -9.90 -8.65 11.91
CA LEU A 207 -10.31 -9.75 11.07
C LEU A 207 -9.17 -10.75 10.85
N ALA A 208 -7.96 -10.28 10.53
CA ALA A 208 -6.81 -11.15 10.30
C ALA A 208 -6.38 -11.90 11.57
N ALA A 209 -6.56 -11.29 12.75
CA ALA A 209 -6.16 -11.86 14.04
C ALA A 209 -7.16 -12.85 14.66
N SER A 210 -8.46 -12.78 14.32
CA SER A 210 -9.52 -13.54 15.01
C SER A 210 -10.18 -14.60 14.13
N LYS A 211 -10.22 -15.85 14.61
CA LYS A 211 -10.95 -16.94 13.93
C LYS A 211 -12.45 -16.68 13.85
N ASP A 212 -13.05 -16.20 14.93
CA ASP A 212 -14.49 -15.94 15.00
C ASP A 212 -14.90 -14.83 14.02
N ASN A 213 -14.07 -13.79 13.87
CA ASN A 213 -14.33 -12.72 12.90
C ASN A 213 -14.16 -13.23 11.47
N GLN A 214 -13.16 -14.10 11.23
CA GLN A 214 -12.97 -14.76 9.93
C GLN A 214 -14.18 -15.60 9.54
N GLU A 215 -14.77 -16.35 10.46
CA GLU A 215 -15.96 -17.16 10.18
C GLU A 215 -17.17 -16.30 9.82
N LYS A 216 -17.43 -15.21 10.55
CA LYS A 216 -18.50 -14.24 10.23
C LYS A 216 -18.30 -13.61 8.85
N PHE A 217 -17.06 -13.19 8.55
CA PHE A 217 -16.70 -12.65 7.25
C PHE A 217 -16.86 -13.69 6.14
N PHE A 218 -16.33 -14.89 6.30
CA PHE A 218 -16.39 -15.95 5.29
C PHE A 218 -17.82 -16.40 4.97
N ASN A 219 -18.69 -16.48 5.98
CA ASN A 219 -20.10 -16.86 5.79
C ASN A 219 -20.87 -15.77 5.02
N SER A 220 -20.68 -14.51 5.40
CA SER A 220 -21.30 -13.38 4.70
C SER A 220 -20.72 -13.19 3.29
N LEU A 221 -19.42 -13.39 3.10
CA LEU A 221 -18.72 -13.32 1.82
C LEU A 221 -19.30 -14.30 0.80
N GLN A 222 -19.43 -15.58 1.14
CA GLN A 222 -20.02 -16.58 0.24
C GLN A 222 -21.44 -16.20 -0.19
N SER A 223 -22.25 -15.79 0.79
CA SER A 223 -23.64 -15.37 0.56
C SER A 223 -23.70 -14.14 -0.36
N PHE A 224 -22.83 -13.17 -0.15
CA PHE A 224 -22.76 -11.94 -0.94
C PHE A 224 -22.30 -12.23 -2.38
N MET A 225 -21.25 -13.03 -2.55
CA MET A 225 -20.71 -13.41 -3.86
C MET A 225 -21.75 -14.18 -4.68
N ALA A 226 -22.48 -15.11 -4.07
CA ALA A 226 -23.56 -15.85 -4.72
C ALA A 226 -24.73 -14.93 -5.11
N LYS A 227 -25.18 -14.07 -4.18
CA LYS A 227 -26.30 -13.16 -4.38
C LYS A 227 -26.05 -12.16 -5.51
N HIS A 228 -24.87 -11.56 -5.54
CA HIS A 228 -24.51 -10.49 -6.47
C HIS A 228 -23.70 -10.99 -7.69
N LYS A 229 -23.45 -12.30 -7.79
CA LYS A 229 -22.86 -12.99 -8.95
C LYS A 229 -21.43 -12.56 -9.32
N PHE A 230 -20.68 -12.05 -8.34
CA PHE A 230 -19.26 -11.73 -8.51
C PHE A 230 -18.44 -12.98 -8.83
N ASP A 231 -17.42 -12.82 -9.68
CA ASP A 231 -16.48 -13.87 -10.08
C ASP A 231 -15.29 -13.98 -9.13
N GLY A 232 -15.09 -13.01 -8.25
CA GLY A 232 -13.96 -12.99 -7.34
C GLY A 232 -13.97 -11.81 -6.37
N LEU A 233 -12.93 -11.78 -5.54
CA LEU A 233 -12.68 -10.74 -4.56
C LEU A 233 -11.30 -10.15 -4.79
N ASP A 234 -11.20 -8.83 -4.67
CA ASP A 234 -9.95 -8.12 -4.48
C ASP A 234 -9.89 -7.56 -3.05
N LEU A 235 -8.77 -7.77 -2.36
CA LEU A 235 -8.58 -7.23 -1.02
C LEU A 235 -7.57 -6.08 -1.06
N ASP A 236 -8.01 -4.91 -0.63
CA ASP A 236 -7.24 -3.65 -0.66
C ASP A 236 -7.06 -3.11 0.76
N TRP A 237 -6.20 -3.77 1.55
CA TRP A 237 -5.86 -3.36 2.92
C TRP A 237 -4.70 -2.37 2.93
N GLU A 238 -4.98 -1.12 3.33
CA GLU A 238 -4.03 -0.02 3.33
C GLU A 238 -3.78 0.58 4.71
N TYR A 239 -2.87 0.08 5.55
CA TYR A 239 -1.95 -1.03 5.31
C TYR A 239 -1.81 -1.85 6.61
N PRO A 240 -1.50 -3.15 6.55
CA PRO A 240 -1.15 -3.92 7.74
C PRO A 240 0.00 -3.25 8.49
N VAL A 241 0.12 -3.46 9.80
CA VAL A 241 1.19 -2.94 10.69
C VAL A 241 1.18 -1.41 10.91
N ASP A 242 0.73 -0.60 9.94
CA ASP A 242 0.72 0.86 10.05
C ASP A 242 -0.33 1.32 11.09
N ASP A 243 0.14 1.77 12.26
CA ASP A 243 -0.70 2.20 13.38
C ASP A 243 -1.57 3.41 13.02
N LYS A 244 -1.11 4.28 12.11
CA LYS A 244 -1.90 5.43 11.61
C LYS A 244 -3.07 5.01 10.72
N ARG A 245 -3.09 3.75 10.30
CA ARG A 245 -4.09 3.11 9.45
C ARG A 245 -4.82 1.97 10.16
N GLY A 246 -4.70 1.91 11.49
CA GLY A 246 -5.34 0.89 12.32
C GLY A 246 -4.67 -0.49 12.31
N GLY A 247 -3.48 -0.60 11.73
CA GLY A 247 -2.66 -1.81 11.75
C GLY A 247 -1.96 -2.05 13.09
N LYS A 248 -1.49 -3.29 13.28
CA LYS A 248 -0.75 -3.79 14.44
C LYS A 248 0.45 -4.62 13.95
N GLU A 249 1.54 -4.65 14.70
CA GLU A 249 2.76 -5.41 14.33
C GLU A 249 2.49 -6.88 13.97
N ASP A 250 1.55 -7.53 14.65
CA ASP A 250 1.16 -8.91 14.39
C ASP A 250 0.51 -9.13 13.01
N ASP A 251 0.02 -8.08 12.35
CA ASP A 251 -0.58 -8.15 11.01
C ASP A 251 0.40 -8.72 9.99
N TYR A 252 1.71 -8.44 10.13
CA TYR A 252 2.74 -8.99 9.25
C TYR A 252 2.68 -10.53 9.18
N TYR A 253 2.34 -11.17 10.31
CA TYR A 253 2.22 -12.63 10.41
C TYR A 253 0.80 -13.13 10.22
N ASN A 254 -0.19 -12.36 10.65
CA ASN A 254 -1.60 -12.74 10.59
C ASN A 254 -2.16 -12.61 9.18
N PHE A 255 -1.77 -11.58 8.44
CA PHE A 255 -2.32 -11.30 7.13
C PHE A 255 -2.10 -12.45 6.12
N PRO A 256 -0.88 -13.01 5.94
CA PRO A 256 -0.70 -14.17 5.07
C PRO A 256 -1.50 -15.41 5.52
N LYS A 257 -1.64 -15.65 6.83
CA LYS A 257 -2.44 -16.77 7.36
C LYS A 257 -3.92 -16.60 7.04
N PHE A 258 -4.43 -15.39 7.20
CA PHE A 258 -5.79 -15.03 6.81
C PHE A 258 -6.00 -15.22 5.30
N MET A 259 -5.08 -14.69 4.48
CA MET A 259 -5.14 -14.82 3.02
C MET A 259 -5.10 -16.27 2.54
N GLN A 260 -4.34 -17.14 3.21
CA GLN A 260 -4.32 -18.57 2.87
C GLN A 260 -5.68 -19.23 3.11
N LYS A 261 -6.38 -18.90 4.20
CA LYS A 261 -7.73 -19.41 4.46
C LYS A 261 -8.75 -18.83 3.49
N LEU A 262 -8.66 -17.53 3.22
CA LEU A 262 -9.52 -16.86 2.25
C LEU A 262 -9.34 -17.47 0.85
N LYS A 263 -8.10 -17.73 0.43
CA LYS A 263 -7.80 -18.40 -0.85
C LYS A 263 -8.47 -19.76 -0.94
N LYS A 264 -8.33 -20.61 0.08
CA LYS A 264 -9.00 -21.92 0.14
C LYS A 264 -10.53 -21.80 0.00
N LEU A 265 -11.12 -20.81 0.68
CA LEU A 265 -12.54 -20.56 0.58
C LEU A 265 -12.95 -20.14 -0.83
N MET A 266 -12.26 -19.17 -1.41
CA MET A 266 -12.55 -18.67 -2.75
C MET A 266 -12.40 -19.77 -3.80
N ASP A 267 -11.35 -20.60 -3.70
CA ASP A 267 -11.14 -21.76 -4.58
C ASP A 267 -12.27 -22.78 -4.49
N SER A 268 -12.76 -23.06 -3.27
CA SER A 268 -13.89 -23.99 -3.08
C SER A 268 -15.19 -23.51 -3.72
N GLY A 269 -15.32 -22.19 -3.93
CA GLY A 269 -16.46 -21.56 -4.59
C GLY A 269 -16.25 -21.27 -6.09
N ASP A 270 -15.15 -21.74 -6.69
CA ASP A 270 -14.71 -21.37 -8.05
C ASP A 270 -14.69 -19.85 -8.26
N LYS A 271 -14.11 -19.13 -7.28
CA LYS A 271 -13.97 -17.67 -7.29
C LYS A 271 -12.50 -17.28 -7.29
N GLY A 272 -12.20 -16.20 -8.01
CA GLY A 272 -10.88 -15.60 -7.98
C GLY A 272 -10.61 -14.81 -6.70
N LEU A 273 -9.33 -14.67 -6.37
CA LEU A 273 -8.86 -13.83 -5.28
C LEU A 273 -7.62 -13.06 -5.73
N THR A 274 -7.64 -11.75 -5.54
CA THR A 274 -6.50 -10.85 -5.75
C THR A 274 -6.24 -10.01 -4.51
N ILE A 275 -5.08 -9.38 -4.47
CA ILE A 275 -4.73 -8.37 -3.47
C ILE A 275 -4.18 -7.14 -4.17
N THR A 276 -4.50 -5.97 -3.64
CA THR A 276 -3.87 -4.71 -4.03
C THR A 276 -2.66 -4.47 -3.14
N LEU A 277 -1.51 -4.18 -3.76
CA LEU A 277 -0.25 -3.95 -3.07
C LEU A 277 0.29 -2.55 -3.40
N PRO A 278 0.88 -1.85 -2.42
CA PRO A 278 1.48 -0.54 -2.66
C PRO A 278 2.77 -0.67 -3.48
N ALA A 279 3.01 0.30 -4.36
CA ALA A 279 4.29 0.43 -5.06
C ALA A 279 5.41 1.02 -4.18
N SER A 280 5.04 1.78 -3.14
CA SER A 280 5.99 2.44 -2.24
C SER A 280 6.62 1.44 -1.28
N TYR A 281 7.96 1.50 -1.17
CA TYR A 281 8.72 0.73 -0.16
C TYR A 281 8.17 0.93 1.26
N TRP A 282 7.77 2.16 1.59
CA TRP A 282 7.35 2.55 2.94
C TRP A 282 6.13 1.78 3.44
N TYR A 283 5.23 1.39 2.53
CA TYR A 283 4.06 0.58 2.87
C TYR A 283 4.30 -0.90 2.56
N LEU A 284 5.00 -1.21 1.46
CA LEU A 284 5.24 -2.59 1.05
C LEU A 284 6.03 -3.40 2.09
N GLN A 285 6.88 -2.73 2.90
CA GLN A 285 7.63 -3.38 3.97
C GLN A 285 6.76 -4.02 5.06
N TYR A 286 5.49 -3.65 5.15
CA TYR A 286 4.53 -4.22 6.10
C TYR A 286 3.88 -5.51 5.62
N PHE A 287 4.18 -5.93 4.39
CA PHE A 287 3.66 -7.15 3.80
C PHE A 287 4.74 -8.24 3.78
N ASP A 288 4.42 -9.45 4.26
CA ASP A 288 5.25 -10.64 4.03
C ASP A 288 5.07 -11.12 2.59
N ILE A 289 5.67 -10.39 1.64
CA ILE A 289 5.49 -10.60 0.19
C ILE A 289 5.88 -12.02 -0.24
N LYS A 290 6.88 -12.63 0.41
CA LYS A 290 7.26 -14.01 0.10
C LYS A 290 6.14 -14.99 0.44
N LYS A 291 5.52 -14.86 1.62
CA LYS A 291 4.40 -15.72 1.99
C LYS A 291 3.15 -15.42 1.16
N LEU A 292 2.84 -14.15 0.93
CA LEU A 292 1.70 -13.77 0.09
C LEU A 292 1.83 -14.30 -1.33
N ALA A 293 3.00 -14.13 -1.97
CA ALA A 293 3.26 -14.67 -3.30
C ALA A 293 3.15 -16.19 -3.37
N SER A 294 3.40 -16.92 -2.28
CA SER A 294 3.22 -18.39 -2.26
C SER A 294 1.76 -18.84 -2.24
N ILE A 295 0.82 -17.94 -1.88
CA ILE A 295 -0.63 -18.21 -1.83
C ILE A 295 -1.27 -18.02 -3.20
N PHE A 296 -0.75 -17.07 -3.99
CA PHE A 296 -1.20 -16.79 -5.34
C PHE A 296 -0.25 -17.50 -6.32
N PRO A 297 -0.58 -18.70 -6.82
CA PRO A 297 0.28 -19.32 -7.81
C PRO A 297 0.44 -18.35 -8.98
N VAL A 298 1.69 -18.02 -9.30
CA VAL A 298 2.03 -17.41 -10.58
C VAL A 298 1.44 -18.35 -11.63
N VAL A 299 0.54 -17.85 -12.47
CA VAL A 299 0.16 -18.57 -13.69
C VAL A 299 1.45 -18.68 -14.50
N ARG A 300 2.14 -19.79 -14.34
CA ARG A 300 3.26 -20.15 -15.21
C ARG A 300 2.60 -20.38 -16.56
N SER A 301 2.82 -19.45 -17.49
CA SER A 301 2.59 -19.72 -18.90
C SER A 301 3.29 -21.05 -19.21
N SER A 302 2.53 -21.98 -19.78
CA SER A 302 2.92 -23.36 -20.07
C SER A 302 3.99 -23.47 -21.17
N LEU A 303 5.16 -22.89 -20.93
CA LEU A 303 6.33 -22.95 -21.80
C LEU A 303 7.60 -22.97 -20.94
N GLU A 304 7.93 -24.12 -20.35
CA GLU A 304 9.33 -24.52 -20.22
C GLU A 304 9.48 -25.87 -20.95
N PRO A 305 10.45 -26.01 -21.85
CA PRO A 305 10.83 -27.30 -22.42
C PRO A 305 11.60 -28.11 -21.36
N ASN A 306 11.50 -29.44 -21.48
CA ASN A 306 12.16 -30.46 -20.64
C ASN A 306 13.61 -30.15 -20.28
#